data_AF-A0A3M3YQV5-F1
#
_entry.id   AF-A0A3M3YQV5-F1
#
_cell.length_a   1.000
_cell.length_b   1.000
_cell.length_c   1.000
_cell.angle_alpha   90.00
_cell.angle_beta   90.00
_cell.angle_gamma   90.00
#
_symmetry.space_group_name_H-M   'P 1'
#
loop_
_entity.id
_entity.type
_entity.pdbx_description
1 polymer ?
#
loop_
_entity_poly.entity_id
_entity_poly.type
_entity_poly.pdbx_seq_one_letter_code
_entity_poly.pdbx_strand_id
1 'polypeptide(L)' 'PQRTPVLYQAGASSRGKQFAAEHAECVFVAAPSKVLLKKTVADIRRRTAEAGRDPSKVLIFNLQTVILGETDA' A
#
# COMPACT_ATOMS: atom_id res chain seq x y z
N PRO A 1 -5.49 -21.07 13.56
CA PRO A 1 -4.36 -20.74 12.65
C PRO A 1 -4.88 -20.26 11.28
N GLN A 2 -4.13 -19.42 10.56
CA GLN A 2 -4.62 -18.63 9.41
C GLN A 2 -4.80 -19.39 8.10
N ARG A 3 -4.32 -20.63 7.98
CA ARG A 3 -4.15 -21.39 6.73
C ARG A 3 -3.18 -20.71 5.75
N THR A 4 -3.47 -19.50 5.29
CA THR A 4 -2.58 -18.63 4.52
C THR A 4 -2.12 -17.48 5.41
N PRO A 5 -0.82 -17.17 5.51
CA PRO A 5 -0.36 -15.99 6.24
C PRO A 5 -0.87 -14.71 5.57
N VAL A 6 -0.91 -13.60 6.31
CA VAL A 6 -1.28 -12.30 5.73
C VAL A 6 -0.31 -11.94 4.60
N LEU A 7 -0.86 -11.64 3.43
CA LEU A 7 -0.07 -11.40 2.22
C LEU A 7 0.31 -9.92 2.08
N TYR A 8 1.62 -9.65 2.22
CA TYR A 8 2.22 -8.34 1.95
C TYR A 8 2.84 -8.27 0.55
N GLN A 9 2.85 -7.08 -0.04
CA GLN A 9 3.51 -6.80 -1.32
C GLN A 9 4.09 -5.37 -1.36
N ALA A 10 5.21 -5.15 -2.06
CA ALA A 10 5.88 -3.84 -2.13
C ALA A 10 6.41 -3.43 -3.54
N GLY A 11 5.92 -4.06 -4.61
CA GLY A 11 6.38 -3.82 -5.97
C GLY A 11 5.77 -2.55 -6.57
N ALA A 12 6.61 -1.52 -6.80
CA ALA A 12 6.17 -0.21 -7.29
C ALA A 12 5.90 -0.12 -8.81
N SER A 13 6.36 -1.08 -9.60
CA SER A 13 6.15 -1.09 -11.07
C SER A 13 4.68 -1.27 -11.43
N SER A 14 4.29 -0.94 -12.68
CA SER A 14 2.90 -1.15 -13.12
C SER A 14 2.45 -2.61 -12.95
N ARG A 15 3.32 -3.56 -13.32
CA ARG A 15 3.09 -5.00 -13.13
C ARG A 15 3.05 -5.39 -11.65
N GLY A 16 3.92 -4.81 -10.83
CA GLY A 16 3.96 -5.04 -9.38
C GLY A 16 2.69 -4.57 -8.69
N LYS A 17 2.19 -3.38 -9.02
CA LYS A 17 0.91 -2.86 -8.52
C LYS A 17 -0.28 -3.70 -8.96
N GLN A 18 -0.24 -4.25 -10.18
CA GLN A 18 -1.26 -5.19 -10.64
C GLN A 18 -1.24 -6.49 -9.81
N PHE A 19 -0.05 -7.07 -9.60
CA PHE A 19 0.09 -8.26 -8.77
C PHE A 19 -0.37 -8.02 -7.31
N ALA A 20 -0.08 -6.84 -6.76
CA ALA A 20 -0.56 -6.42 -5.45
C ALA A 20 -2.10 -6.35 -5.41
N ALA A 21 -2.70 -5.74 -6.43
CA ALA A 21 -4.15 -5.64 -6.55
C ALA A 21 -4.85 -7.01 -6.60
N GLU A 22 -4.21 -8.02 -7.21
CA GLU A 22 -4.74 -9.38 -7.33
C GLU A 22 -4.60 -10.20 -6.04
N HIS A 23 -3.53 -10.00 -5.25
CA HIS A 23 -3.17 -10.92 -4.17
C HIS A 23 -3.00 -10.30 -2.79
N ALA A 24 -2.56 -9.04 -2.70
CA ALA A 24 -2.12 -8.46 -1.44
C ALA A 24 -3.30 -8.15 -0.51
N GLU A 25 -3.12 -8.42 0.77
CA GLU A 25 -3.95 -7.89 1.86
C GLU A 25 -3.35 -6.59 2.40
N CYS A 26 -2.02 -6.45 2.31
CA CYS A 26 -1.28 -5.25 2.68
C CYS A 26 -0.28 -4.84 1.58
N VAL A 27 -0.22 -3.55 1.25
CA VAL A 27 0.75 -3.00 0.29
C VAL A 27 1.64 -1.98 0.96
N PHE A 28 2.95 -2.20 0.90
CA PHE A 28 3.95 -1.25 1.40
C PHE A 28 4.46 -0.37 0.26
N VAL A 29 4.43 0.95 0.47
CA VAL A 29 4.83 1.95 -0.53
C VAL A 29 5.80 2.96 0.09
N ALA A 30 6.61 3.59 -0.76
CA ALA A 30 7.51 4.67 -0.37
C ALA A 30 7.19 5.92 -1.20
N ALA A 31 6.14 6.64 -0.83
CA ALA A 31 5.78 7.91 -1.43
C ALA A 31 6.34 9.08 -0.60
N PRO A 32 7.13 10.00 -1.18
CA PRO A 32 7.82 11.05 -0.43
C PRO A 32 6.92 12.26 -0.11
N SER A 33 5.65 12.25 -0.55
CA SER A 33 4.71 13.34 -0.26
C SER A 33 3.27 12.83 -0.20
N LYS A 34 2.41 13.56 0.51
CA LYS A 34 0.97 13.26 0.61
C LYS A 34 0.29 13.24 -0.76
N VAL A 35 0.68 14.12 -1.66
CA VAL A 35 0.11 14.22 -3.02
C VAL A 35 0.45 12.97 -3.83
N LEU A 36 1.71 12.52 -3.79
CA LEU A 36 2.12 11.29 -4.49
C LEU A 36 1.51 10.05 -3.83
N LEU A 37 1.45 10.00 -2.50
CA LEU A 37 0.81 8.91 -1.78
C LEU A 37 -0.67 8.76 -2.16
N LYS A 38 -1.42 9.88 -2.24
CA LYS A 38 -2.82 9.87 -2.67
C LYS A 38 -2.99 9.26 -4.06
N LYS A 39 -2.11 9.61 -5.01
CA LYS A 39 -2.13 9.04 -6.38
C LYS A 39 -1.84 7.54 -6.37
N THR A 40 -0.84 7.09 -5.61
CA THR A 40 -0.49 5.67 -5.48
C THR A 40 -1.63 4.86 -4.86
N VAL A 41 -2.22 5.35 -3.76
CA VAL A 41 -3.37 4.71 -3.10
C VAL A 41 -4.56 4.60 -4.04
N ALA A 42 -4.88 5.66 -4.78
CA ALA A 42 -5.97 5.65 -5.76
C ALA A 42 -5.74 4.62 -6.89
N ASP A 43 -4.52 4.52 -7.42
CA ASP A 43 -4.17 3.55 -8.47
C ASP A 43 -4.29 2.10 -7.96
N ILE A 44 -3.76 1.79 -6.78
CA ILE A 44 -3.87 0.44 -6.18
C ILE A 44 -5.34 0.09 -5.94
N ARG A 45 -6.14 1.01 -5.38
CA ARG A 45 -7.57 0.77 -5.12
C ARG A 45 -8.37 0.56 -6.39
N ARG A 46 -8.11 1.35 -7.44
CA ARG A 46 -8.73 1.19 -8.76
C ARG A 46 -8.42 -0.20 -9.33
N ARG A 47 -7.15 -0.61 -9.35
CA ARG A 47 -6.74 -1.94 -9.85
C ARG A 47 -7.34 -3.08 -9.03
N THR A 48 -7.46 -2.89 -7.71
CA THR A 48 -8.08 -3.88 -6.82
C THR A 48 -9.56 -4.08 -7.17
N ALA A 49 -10.29 -2.99 -7.42
CA ALA A 49 -11.67 -3.06 -7.88
C ALA A 49 -11.77 -3.76 -9.26
N GLU A 50 -10.87 -3.40 -10.20
CA GLU A 50 -10.78 -4.03 -11.53
C GLU A 50 -10.46 -5.54 -11.45
N ALA A 51 -9.73 -5.97 -10.42
CA ALA A 51 -9.45 -7.38 -10.12
C ALA A 51 -10.61 -8.09 -9.38
N GLY A 52 -11.76 -7.42 -9.20
CA GLY A 52 -12.95 -8.01 -8.56
C GLY A 52 -12.86 -8.12 -7.03
N ARG A 53 -11.93 -7.40 -6.39
CA ARG A 53 -11.73 -7.41 -4.93
C ARG A 53 -12.23 -6.10 -4.32
N ASP A 54 -12.65 -6.15 -3.06
CA ASP A 54 -13.04 -4.96 -2.29
C ASP A 54 -11.80 -4.07 -2.00
N PRO A 55 -11.71 -2.85 -2.58
CA PRO A 55 -10.56 -1.97 -2.37
C PRO A 55 -10.36 -1.52 -0.93
N SER A 56 -11.39 -1.60 -0.09
CA SER A 56 -11.30 -1.24 1.33
C SER A 56 -10.56 -2.29 2.17
N LYS A 57 -10.45 -3.53 1.67
CA LYS A 57 -9.79 -4.66 2.34
C LYS A 57 -8.28 -4.69 2.13
N VAL A 58 -7.74 -3.87 1.23
CA VAL A 58 -6.30 -3.74 1.01
C VAL A 58 -5.78 -2.58 1.86
N LEU A 59 -5.00 -2.91 2.89
CA LEU A 59 -4.34 -1.92 3.74
C LEU A 59 -3.08 -1.39 3.05
N ILE A 60 -2.84 -0.09 3.11
CA ILE A 60 -1.70 0.54 2.46
C ILE A 60 -0.87 1.27 3.50
N PHE A 61 0.42 0.90 3.58
CA PHE A 61 1.37 1.42 4.53
C PHE A 61 2.43 2.24 3.78
N ASN A 62 2.65 3.49 4.20
CA ASN A 62 3.71 4.31 3.65
C ASN A 62 4.95 4.21 4.54
N LEU A 63 6.13 4.04 3.95
CA LEU A 63 7.41 4.19 4.65
C LEU A 63 7.47 5.58 5.29
N GLN A 64 7.69 5.64 6.60
CA GLN A 64 7.91 6.85 7.35
C GLN A 64 9.06 6.63 8.33
N THR A 65 9.96 7.60 8.42
CA THR A 65 10.99 7.65 9.46
C THR A 65 10.65 8.82 10.36
N VAL A 66 10.42 8.54 11.64
CA VAL A 66 10.06 9.54 12.64
C VAL A 66 11.23 9.70 13.60
N ILE A 67 11.72 10.93 13.75
CA ILE A 67 12.74 11.33 14.73
C ILE A 67 12.03 12.26 15.71
N LEU A 68 12.17 12.02 17.01
CA LEU A 68 11.46 12.73 18.07
C LEU A 68 12.43 13.54 18.94
N GLY A 69 11.93 14.62 19.52
CA GLY A 69 12.55 15.43 20.56
C GLY A 69 11.48 15.91 21.55
N GLU A 70 11.87 16.37 22.73
CA GLU A 70 10.93 17.00 23.68
C GLU A 70 10.37 18.30 23.10
N THR A 71 11.19 19.01 22.32
CA THR A 71 10.83 20.19 21.53
C THR A 71 11.39 20.07 20.11
N ASP A 72 10.87 20.87 19.18
CA ASP A 72 11.42 21.00 17.83
C ASP A 72 12.77 21.77 17.79
N ALA A 73 13.03 22.54 18.85
CA ALA A 73 14.20 23.42 19.00
C ALA A 73 15.45 22.67 19.51
#